data_AF-W7QA23-F1
#
_entry.id   AF-W7QA23-F1
#
_cell.length_a   1.000
_cell.length_b   1.000
_cell.length_c   1.000
_cell.angle_alpha   90.00
_cell.angle_beta   90.00
_cell.angle_gamma   90.00
#
_symmetry.space_group_name_H-M   'P 1'
#
loop_
_entity.id
_entity.type
_entity.pdbx_description
1 polymer ?
#
loop_
_entity_poly.entity_id
_entity_poly.type
_entity_poly.pdbx_seq_one_letter_code
_entity_poly.pdbx_strand_id
1 'polypeptide(L)'
;MNKSKIILLLTVLLYITGCSTREAGKQFSGSTEQRLITYSINKIAADFANQPLQAIQGQTIQIESHFVVKNNVVDYATAKIKSQLTETFGTRFVEASELPLAPAQYTLKLFFTSLGTDRDSAGFSFPIINLSEPERSTSISVLAVDMYHGISECNYVLVDTRSNQIVSKGQVSARVKTDNFTTPLFSVPISDID
;
A
#
# COMPACT_ATOMS: atom_id res chain seq x y z
N MET A 1 54.38 11.54 -2.85
CA MET A 1 53.05 12.18 -2.86
C MET A 1 52.93 13.02 -1.58
N ASN A 2 52.80 14.35 -1.70
CA ASN A 2 52.83 15.24 -0.52
C ASN A 2 51.66 14.96 0.42
N LYS A 3 51.90 14.91 1.74
CA LYS A 3 50.89 14.67 2.78
C LYS A 3 49.66 15.58 2.63
N SER A 4 49.87 16.84 2.23
CA SER A 4 48.80 17.80 1.93
C SER A 4 47.88 17.36 0.77
N LYS A 5 48.42 16.73 -0.28
CA LYS A 5 47.61 16.21 -1.40
C LYS A 5 46.77 15.00 -0.99
N ILE A 6 47.30 14.16 -0.08
CA ILE A 6 46.58 13.00 0.47
C ILE A 6 45.44 13.46 1.36
N ILE A 7 45.68 14.43 2.24
CA ILE A 7 44.65 15.00 3.11
C ILE A 7 43.55 15.64 2.26
N LEU A 8 43.91 16.46 1.27
CA LEU A 8 42.94 17.07 0.34
C LEU A 8 42.10 16.02 -0.39
N LEU A 9 42.73 14.96 -0.89
CA LEU A 9 42.04 13.87 -1.57
C LEU A 9 41.07 13.13 -0.63
N LEU A 10 41.48 12.85 0.61
CA LEU A 10 40.62 12.23 1.61
C LEU A 10 39.42 13.11 1.97
N THR A 11 39.63 14.42 2.12
CA THR A 11 38.55 15.37 2.41
C THR A 11 37.57 15.44 1.24
N VAL A 12 38.06 15.45 0.00
CA VAL A 12 37.22 15.43 -1.21
C VAL A 12 36.43 14.11 -1.30
N LEU A 13 37.03 12.95 -1.03
CA LEU A 13 36.30 11.67 -0.98
C LEU A 13 35.22 11.64 0.10
N LEU A 14 35.45 12.26 1.27
CA LEU A 14 34.46 12.39 2.33
C LEU A 14 33.28 13.29 1.92
N TYR A 15 33.53 14.36 1.16
CA TYR A 15 32.44 15.20 0.63
C TYR A 15 31.64 14.54 -0.49
N ILE A 16 32.27 13.71 -1.33
CA ILE A 16 31.57 13.03 -2.44
C ILE A 16 30.71 11.85 -1.92
N THR A 17 31.08 11.23 -0.80
CA THR A 17 30.30 10.13 -0.19
C THR A 17 29.11 10.61 0.66
N GLY A 18 29.03 11.91 0.99
CA GLY A 18 27.91 12.51 1.73
C GLY A 18 26.66 12.83 0.88
N CYS A 19 26.75 12.70 -0.45
CA CYS A 19 25.63 12.89 -1.38
C CYS A 19 24.94 11.56 -1.75
N SER A 20 24.83 10.60 -0.81
CA SER A 20 23.90 9.49 -0.98
C SER A 20 22.48 10.03 -0.80
N THR A 21 21.84 10.28 -1.93
CA THR A 21 20.44 10.66 -2.13
C THR A 21 19.52 10.01 -1.10
N ARG A 22 19.00 10.81 -0.15
CA ARG A 22 17.73 10.50 0.53
C ARG A 22 16.66 10.67 -0.53
N GLU A 23 16.45 9.61 -1.33
CA GLU A 23 15.43 9.57 -2.36
C GLU A 23 14.10 9.94 -1.68
N ALA A 24 13.48 11.04 -2.12
CA ALA A 24 12.08 11.29 -1.85
C ALA A 24 11.33 10.11 -2.46
N GLY A 25 11.05 9.09 -1.64
CA GLY A 25 10.67 7.76 -2.09
C GLY A 25 9.51 7.86 -3.06
N LYS A 26 9.73 7.40 -4.30
CA LYS A 26 8.62 7.16 -5.22
C LYS A 26 7.68 6.17 -4.55
N GLN A 27 6.38 6.44 -4.59
CA GLN A 27 5.35 5.57 -4.05
C GLN A 27 5.55 4.13 -4.55
N PHE A 28 5.70 3.16 -3.64
CA PHE A 28 5.95 1.73 -3.91
C PHE A 28 7.37 1.38 -4.44
N SER A 29 8.36 2.25 -4.26
CA SER A 29 9.74 2.00 -4.75
C SER A 29 10.49 0.93 -3.94
N GLY A 30 10.11 0.72 -2.68
CA GLY A 30 10.75 -0.25 -1.79
C GLY A 30 9.99 -1.57 -1.64
N SER A 31 10.71 -2.68 -1.51
CA SER A 31 10.13 -4.02 -1.22
C SER A 31 9.28 -4.01 0.06
N THR A 32 9.65 -3.22 1.07
CA THR A 32 8.87 -3.05 2.32
C THR A 32 7.49 -2.46 2.04
N GLU A 33 7.41 -1.38 1.27
CA GLU A 33 6.14 -0.72 0.92
C GLU A 33 5.23 -1.65 0.14
N GLN A 34 5.80 -2.39 -0.82
CA GLN A 34 5.08 -3.41 -1.59
C GLN A 34 4.56 -4.54 -0.69
N ARG A 35 5.37 -5.05 0.24
CA ARG A 35 4.94 -6.08 1.20
C ARG A 35 3.81 -5.59 2.09
N LEU A 36 3.92 -4.38 2.63
CA LEU A 36 2.91 -3.78 3.51
C LEU A 36 1.55 -3.66 2.83
N ILE A 37 1.50 -3.09 1.61
CA ILE A 37 0.23 -2.97 0.88
C ILE A 37 -0.32 -4.33 0.46
N THR A 38 0.55 -5.27 0.05
CA THR A 38 0.12 -6.64 -0.26
C THR A 38 -0.48 -7.33 0.96
N TYR A 39 0.11 -7.20 2.14
CA TYR A 39 -0.42 -7.80 3.36
C TYR A 39 -1.74 -7.17 3.81
N SER A 40 -1.89 -5.84 3.71
CA SER A 40 -3.18 -5.21 4.02
C SER A 40 -4.27 -5.65 3.03
N ILE A 41 -3.93 -5.80 1.74
CA ILE A 41 -4.85 -6.35 0.73
C ILE A 41 -5.23 -7.80 1.04
N ASN A 42 -4.26 -8.64 1.40
CA ASN A 42 -4.52 -10.04 1.75
C ASN A 42 -5.49 -10.15 2.94
N LYS A 43 -5.33 -9.27 3.94
CA LYS A 43 -6.19 -9.24 5.11
C LYS A 43 -7.62 -8.81 4.77
N ILE A 44 -7.81 -7.72 4.02
CA ILE A 44 -9.18 -7.36 3.61
C ILE A 44 -9.82 -8.42 2.71
N ALA A 45 -9.04 -9.08 1.84
CA ALA A 45 -9.54 -10.15 1.02
C ALA A 45 -10.04 -11.30 1.89
N ALA A 46 -9.25 -11.76 2.86
CA ALA A 46 -9.67 -12.77 3.83
C ALA A 46 -10.94 -12.34 4.61
N ASP A 47 -11.04 -11.07 4.99
CA ASP A 47 -12.22 -10.54 5.69
C ASP A 47 -13.51 -10.58 4.84
N PHE A 48 -13.41 -10.57 3.51
CA PHE A 48 -14.57 -10.78 2.63
C PHE A 48 -15.22 -12.17 2.81
N ALA A 49 -14.45 -13.19 3.22
CA ALA A 49 -14.99 -14.51 3.50
C ALA A 49 -15.97 -14.52 4.68
N ASN A 50 -15.79 -13.57 5.60
CA ASN A 50 -16.61 -13.45 6.81
C ASN A 50 -17.82 -12.51 6.63
N GLN A 51 -17.96 -11.88 5.46
CA GLN A 51 -19.05 -10.96 5.19
C GLN A 51 -20.37 -11.71 4.89
N PRO A 52 -21.54 -11.10 5.16
CA PRO A 52 -22.85 -11.67 4.83
C PRO A 52 -23.12 -11.64 3.32
N LEU A 53 -22.38 -12.48 2.58
CA LEU A 53 -22.38 -12.61 1.12
C LEU A 53 -22.85 -14.01 0.69
N GLN A 54 -23.60 -14.74 1.51
CA GLN A 54 -24.09 -16.08 1.17
C GLN A 54 -24.97 -16.10 -0.09
N ALA A 55 -25.59 -14.97 -0.44
CA ALA A 55 -26.37 -14.81 -1.66
C ALA A 55 -25.57 -15.09 -2.96
N ILE A 56 -24.24 -14.95 -2.95
CA ILE A 56 -23.39 -15.20 -4.13
C ILE A 56 -22.80 -16.62 -4.17
N GLN A 57 -23.19 -17.50 -3.25
CA GLN A 57 -22.68 -18.87 -3.17
C GLN A 57 -23.04 -19.67 -4.43
N GLY A 58 -22.01 -20.18 -5.11
CA GLY A 58 -22.13 -20.92 -6.37
C GLY A 58 -22.62 -20.09 -7.57
N GLN A 59 -22.83 -18.78 -7.39
CA GLN A 59 -23.39 -17.90 -8.41
C GLN A 59 -22.33 -17.36 -9.36
N THR A 60 -22.78 -16.97 -10.55
CA THR A 60 -22.00 -16.12 -11.45
C THR A 60 -22.39 -14.66 -11.22
N ILE A 61 -21.42 -13.83 -10.84
CA ILE A 61 -21.63 -12.42 -10.52
C ILE A 61 -20.72 -11.51 -11.35
N GLN A 62 -21.09 -10.25 -11.45
CA GLN A 62 -20.21 -9.19 -11.93
C GLN A 62 -19.54 -8.52 -10.72
N ILE A 63 -18.31 -8.04 -10.91
CA ILE A 63 -17.63 -7.21 -9.89
C ILE A 63 -17.15 -5.91 -10.51
N GLU A 64 -17.41 -4.81 -9.82
CA GLU A 64 -17.04 -3.47 -10.24
C GLU A 64 -16.17 -2.85 -9.15
N SER A 65 -15.00 -2.33 -9.54
CA SER A 65 -14.06 -1.72 -8.60
C SER A 65 -13.93 -0.23 -8.86
N HIS A 66 -14.15 0.55 -7.82
CA HIS A 66 -14.13 2.00 -7.85
C HIS A 66 -13.06 2.50 -6.89
N PHE A 67 -12.14 3.30 -7.42
CA PHE A 67 -11.17 4.05 -6.64
C PHE A 67 -10.92 5.39 -7.32
N VAL A 68 -10.58 6.42 -6.54
CA VAL A 68 -10.33 7.78 -7.06
C VAL A 68 -9.17 7.78 -8.06
N VAL A 69 -8.19 6.91 -7.87
CA VAL A 69 -7.02 6.77 -8.75
C VAL A 69 -6.98 5.35 -9.31
N LYS A 70 -7.17 5.20 -10.62
CA LYS A 70 -7.00 3.87 -11.24
C LYS A 70 -5.52 3.55 -11.34
N ASN A 71 -5.09 2.45 -10.71
CA ASN A 71 -3.70 1.98 -10.73
C ASN A 71 -3.64 0.45 -10.57
N ASN A 72 -2.45 -0.12 -10.74
CA ASN A 72 -2.21 -1.56 -10.66
C ASN A 72 -2.51 -2.15 -9.26
N VAL A 73 -2.55 -1.32 -8.21
CA VAL A 73 -2.87 -1.76 -6.84
C VAL A 73 -4.36 -2.09 -6.73
N VAL A 74 -5.23 -1.31 -7.39
CA VAL A 74 -6.66 -1.62 -7.48
C VAL A 74 -6.88 -2.93 -8.22
N ASP A 75 -6.18 -3.14 -9.34
CA ASP A 75 -6.32 -4.36 -10.13
C ASP A 75 -5.87 -5.60 -9.32
N TYR A 76 -4.74 -5.48 -8.60
CA TYR A 76 -4.26 -6.53 -7.69
C TYR A 76 -5.24 -6.81 -6.54
N ALA A 77 -5.74 -5.77 -5.87
CA ALA A 77 -6.73 -5.91 -4.80
C ALA A 77 -8.00 -6.60 -5.28
N THR A 78 -8.50 -6.18 -6.45
CA THR A 78 -9.69 -6.77 -7.09
C THR A 78 -9.47 -8.24 -7.41
N ALA A 79 -8.32 -8.60 -7.99
CA ALA A 79 -7.98 -9.98 -8.30
C ALA A 79 -7.88 -10.84 -7.02
N LYS A 80 -7.28 -10.31 -5.95
CA LYS A 80 -7.15 -11.03 -4.68
C LYS A 80 -8.51 -11.27 -4.00
N ILE A 81 -9.39 -10.27 -4.02
CA ILE A 81 -10.77 -10.40 -3.52
C ILE A 81 -11.56 -11.40 -4.37
N LYS A 82 -11.48 -11.33 -5.71
CA LYS A 82 -12.10 -12.32 -6.62
C LYS A 82 -11.67 -13.74 -6.22
N SER A 83 -10.36 -13.96 -6.07
CA SER A 83 -9.81 -15.26 -5.67
C SER A 83 -10.38 -15.76 -4.34
N GLN A 84 -10.44 -14.89 -3.32
CA GLN A 84 -10.97 -15.29 -2.01
C GLN A 84 -12.47 -15.64 -2.07
N LEU A 85 -13.25 -14.87 -2.82
CA LEU A 85 -14.68 -15.12 -3.00
C LEU A 85 -14.93 -16.41 -3.77
N THR A 86 -14.13 -16.71 -4.80
CA THR A 86 -14.18 -18.00 -5.50
C THR A 86 -13.85 -19.15 -4.55
N GLU A 87 -12.81 -19.03 -3.74
CA GLU A 87 -12.40 -20.07 -2.79
C GLU A 87 -13.47 -20.30 -1.70
N THR A 88 -14.04 -19.23 -1.17
CA THR A 88 -14.98 -19.30 -0.03
C THR A 88 -16.39 -19.68 -0.47
N PHE A 89 -16.88 -19.08 -1.55
CA PHE A 89 -18.29 -19.17 -1.95
C PHE A 89 -18.49 -19.95 -3.26
N GLY A 90 -17.42 -20.39 -3.93
CA GLY A 90 -17.53 -21.04 -5.25
C GLY A 90 -18.03 -20.10 -6.36
N THR A 91 -17.91 -18.78 -6.15
CA THR A 91 -18.40 -17.75 -7.05
C THR A 91 -17.59 -17.71 -8.35
N ARG A 92 -18.28 -17.50 -9.48
CA ARG A 92 -17.68 -17.25 -10.79
C ARG A 92 -17.88 -15.79 -11.19
N PHE A 93 -16.98 -15.26 -11.99
CA PHE A 93 -17.02 -13.87 -12.44
C PHE A 93 -17.21 -13.79 -13.94
N VAL A 94 -18.04 -12.86 -14.38
CA VAL A 94 -18.14 -12.43 -15.78
C VAL A 94 -17.68 -10.99 -15.90
N GLU A 95 -16.96 -10.68 -16.96
CA GLU A 95 -16.55 -9.32 -17.24
C GLU A 95 -17.72 -8.55 -17.87
N ALA A 96 -17.84 -7.27 -17.52
CA ALA A 96 -18.93 -6.41 -18.03
C ALA A 96 -18.94 -6.30 -19.57
N SER A 97 -17.79 -6.53 -20.20
CA SER A 97 -17.61 -6.49 -21.65
C SER A 97 -17.98 -7.78 -22.37
N GLU A 98 -18.19 -8.88 -21.65
CA GLU A 98 -18.58 -10.15 -22.26
C GLU A 98 -20.10 -10.18 -22.41
N LEU A 99 -20.60 -10.34 -23.65
CA LEU A 99 -22.01 -10.67 -23.92
C LEU A 99 -22.27 -12.05 -23.31
N PRO A 100 -22.92 -12.16 -22.14
CA PRO A 100 -22.90 -13.42 -21.43
C PRO A 100 -24.01 -14.33 -21.97
N LEU A 101 -23.66 -15.61 -22.16
CA LEU A 101 -24.64 -16.68 -22.39
C LEU A 101 -25.59 -16.88 -21.19
N ALA A 102 -25.22 -16.36 -20.00
CA ALA A 102 -26.04 -16.33 -18.80
C ALA A 102 -25.81 -15.00 -18.02
N PRO A 103 -26.83 -14.14 -17.87
CA PRO A 103 -26.66 -12.85 -17.20
C PRO A 103 -26.28 -13.03 -15.71
N ALA A 104 -25.32 -12.24 -15.23
CA ALA A 104 -24.97 -12.20 -13.81
C ALA A 104 -26.18 -11.81 -12.97
N GLN A 105 -26.50 -12.60 -11.94
CA GLN A 105 -27.64 -12.31 -11.06
C GLN A 105 -27.34 -11.18 -10.06
N TYR A 106 -26.07 -11.02 -9.71
CA TYR A 106 -25.63 -10.01 -8.77
C TYR A 106 -24.45 -9.21 -9.32
N THR A 107 -24.37 -7.95 -8.90
CA THR A 107 -23.19 -7.10 -9.09
C THR A 107 -22.64 -6.74 -7.71
N LEU A 108 -21.39 -7.13 -7.44
CA LEU A 108 -20.65 -6.70 -6.26
C LEU A 108 -19.84 -5.45 -6.61
N LYS A 109 -20.19 -4.33 -5.98
CA LYS A 109 -19.48 -3.06 -6.15
C LYS A 109 -18.51 -2.87 -4.99
N LEU A 110 -17.25 -2.66 -5.31
CA LEU A 110 -16.15 -2.37 -4.39
C LEU A 110 -15.81 -0.88 -4.48
N PHE A 111 -15.88 -0.18 -3.36
CA PHE A 111 -15.54 1.21 -3.22
C PHE A 111 -14.33 1.33 -2.29
N PHE A 112 -13.14 1.35 -2.90
CA PHE A 112 -11.91 1.54 -2.15
C PHE A 112 -11.83 2.98 -1.65
N THR A 113 -11.58 3.16 -0.36
CA THR A 113 -11.38 4.49 0.25
C THR A 113 -9.91 4.76 0.51
N SER A 114 -9.12 3.70 0.75
CA SER A 114 -7.69 3.76 0.92
C SER A 114 -7.03 2.51 0.38
N LEU A 115 -6.01 2.67 -0.46
CA LEU A 115 -5.13 1.62 -0.95
C LEU A 115 -3.74 2.21 -1.14
N GLY A 116 -2.87 1.99 -0.16
CA GLY A 116 -1.50 2.46 -0.26
C GLY A 116 -0.70 2.28 1.01
N THR A 117 0.48 2.89 0.99
CA THR A 117 1.35 2.96 2.16
C THR A 117 1.38 4.38 2.69
N ASP A 118 1.30 4.50 4.01
CA ASP A 118 1.50 5.74 4.76
C ASP A 118 2.89 5.67 5.43
N ARG A 119 3.63 6.78 5.38
CA ARG A 119 4.97 6.89 5.95
C ARG A 119 5.01 8.10 6.87
N ASP A 120 5.37 7.84 8.12
CA ASP A 120 5.55 8.88 9.14
C ASP A 120 6.94 8.76 9.77
N SER A 121 7.44 9.83 10.38
CA SER A 121 8.69 9.82 11.13
C SER A 121 8.60 10.73 12.35
N ALA A 122 8.86 10.20 13.54
CA ALA A 122 8.92 10.96 14.77
C ALA A 122 10.35 10.94 15.33
N GLY A 123 10.96 12.09 15.61
CA GLY A 123 12.34 12.09 16.07
C GLY A 123 13.00 13.44 16.25
N PHE A 124 14.23 13.40 16.75
CA PHE A 124 15.11 14.54 16.84
C PHE A 124 15.95 14.66 15.57
N SER A 125 15.83 15.80 14.91
CA SER A 125 16.53 16.09 13.65
C SER A 125 17.30 17.40 13.77
N PHE A 126 18.55 17.44 13.30
CA PHE A 126 19.28 18.69 13.12
C PHE A 126 19.06 19.20 11.69
N PRO A 127 18.62 20.46 11.50
CA PRO A 127 18.61 21.07 10.19
C PRO A 127 20.06 21.35 9.76
N ILE A 128 20.46 20.83 8.61
CA ILE A 128 21.65 21.32 7.92
C ILE A 128 21.23 22.57 7.17
N ILE A 129 21.70 23.72 7.63
CA ILE A 129 21.54 24.98 6.91
C ILE A 129 22.57 24.99 5.79
N ASN A 130 22.14 24.70 4.57
CA ASN A 130 22.97 24.90 3.39
C ASN A 130 22.91 26.39 2.98
N LEU A 131 23.94 27.16 3.34
CA LEU A 131 24.04 28.59 3.03
C LEU A 131 24.17 28.86 1.51
N SER A 132 24.52 27.85 0.71
CA SER A 132 24.64 27.97 -0.75
C SER A 132 23.32 27.72 -1.48
N GLU A 133 22.39 26.98 -0.87
CA GLU A 133 21.05 26.68 -1.42
C GLU A 133 19.99 26.74 -0.30
N PRO A 134 19.61 27.95 0.17
CA PRO A 134 18.72 28.10 1.33
C PRO A 134 17.30 27.53 1.12
N GLU A 135 16.88 27.33 -0.14
CA GLU A 135 15.59 26.73 -0.53
C GLU A 135 15.55 25.20 -0.35
N ARG A 136 16.71 24.53 -0.20
CA ARG A 136 16.80 23.06 0.01
C ARG A 136 17.17 22.77 1.45
N SER A 137 16.18 22.72 2.35
CA SER A 137 16.39 22.26 3.72
C SER A 137 16.77 20.77 3.72
N THR A 138 18.01 20.46 4.06
CA THR A 138 18.46 19.08 4.29
C THR A 138 18.52 18.85 5.80
N SER A 139 17.92 17.79 6.33
CA SER A 139 17.95 17.49 7.77
C SER A 139 18.61 16.12 8.03
N ILE A 140 19.39 16.04 9.10
CA ILE A 140 19.95 14.79 9.62
C ILE A 140 19.11 14.35 10.81
N SER A 141 18.49 13.19 10.70
CA SER A 141 17.81 12.53 11.82
C SER A 141 18.85 11.90 12.74
N VAL A 142 18.96 12.41 13.97
CA VAL A 142 19.87 11.89 15.01
C VAL A 142 19.25 10.68 15.69
N LEU A 143 17.94 10.73 15.87
CA LEU A 143 17.17 9.72 16.56
C LEU A 143 15.74 9.81 16.04
N ALA A 144 15.30 8.83 15.29
CA ALA A 144 13.96 8.83 14.68
C ALA A 144 13.33 7.45 14.77
N VAL A 145 12.00 7.45 14.83
CA VAL A 145 11.16 6.27 14.62
C VAL A 145 10.51 6.47 13.26
N ASP A 146 10.90 5.66 12.29
CA ASP A 146 10.30 5.62 10.97
C ASP A 146 9.15 4.61 10.99
N MET A 147 7.94 5.06 10.68
CA MET A 147 6.73 4.24 10.69
C MET A 147 6.25 4.03 9.26
N TYR A 148 6.05 2.78 8.87
CA TYR A 148 5.49 2.41 7.57
C TYR A 148 4.22 1.59 7.76
N HIS A 149 3.14 2.03 7.12
CA HIS A 149 1.84 1.40 7.27
C HIS A 149 1.25 1.04 5.91
N GLY A 150 0.94 -0.24 5.68
CA GLY A 150 0.05 -0.66 4.59
C GLY A 150 -1.40 -0.47 5.02
N ILE A 151 -2.17 0.27 4.24
CA ILE A 151 -3.58 0.55 4.51
C ILE A 151 -4.43 0.07 3.33
N SER A 152 -5.47 -0.68 3.65
CA SER A 152 -6.47 -1.09 2.68
C SER A 152 -7.86 -0.99 3.28
N GLU A 153 -8.73 -0.23 2.65
CA GLU A 153 -10.10 0.02 3.10
C GLU A 153 -11.06 -0.07 1.92
N CYS A 154 -12.14 -0.82 2.09
CA CYS A 154 -13.14 -1.03 1.06
C CYS A 154 -14.54 -1.07 1.68
N ASN A 155 -15.43 -0.24 1.18
CA ASN A 155 -16.86 -0.43 1.33
C ASN A 155 -17.36 -1.30 0.19
N TYR A 156 -18.30 -2.19 0.45
CA TYR A 156 -18.90 -3.00 -0.61
C TYR A 156 -20.42 -2.92 -0.59
N VAL A 157 -21.01 -3.08 -1.76
CA VAL A 157 -22.46 -3.17 -1.95
C VAL A 157 -22.75 -4.30 -2.93
N LEU A 158 -23.57 -5.26 -2.51
CA LEU A 158 -24.11 -6.30 -3.35
C LEU A 158 -25.47 -5.88 -3.86
N VAL A 159 -25.64 -5.85 -5.19
CA VAL A 159 -26.88 -5.43 -5.86
C VAL A 159 -27.43 -6.60 -6.66
N ASP A 160 -28.74 -6.85 -6.55
CA ASP A 160 -29.47 -7.76 -7.44
C ASP A 160 -29.70 -7.06 -8.79
N THR A 161 -29.24 -7.66 -9.88
CA THR A 161 -29.27 -7.03 -11.21
C THR A 161 -30.68 -6.91 -11.79
N ARG A 162 -31.63 -7.74 -11.34
CA ARG A 162 -33.02 -7.74 -11.83
C ARG A 162 -33.87 -6.70 -11.11
N SER A 163 -33.74 -6.63 -9.79
CA SER A 163 -34.55 -5.72 -8.96
C SER A 163 -33.87 -4.37 -8.73
N ASN A 164 -32.57 -4.27 -9.00
CA ASN A 164 -31.72 -3.14 -8.67
C ASN A 164 -31.75 -2.77 -7.18
N GLN A 165 -32.02 -3.75 -6.32
CA GLN A 165 -32.05 -3.57 -4.87
C GLN A 165 -30.73 -4.00 -4.23
N ILE A 166 -30.36 -3.30 -3.15
CA ILE A 166 -29.21 -3.66 -2.33
C ILE A 166 -29.56 -4.89 -1.49
N VAL A 167 -28.83 -5.97 -1.72
CA VAL A 167 -28.98 -7.24 -1.00
C VAL A 167 -28.13 -7.25 0.27
N SER A 168 -26.91 -6.71 0.19
CA SER A 168 -25.96 -6.67 1.29
C SER A 168 -25.02 -5.48 1.14
N LYS A 169 -24.52 -4.96 2.25
CA LYS A 169 -23.50 -3.91 2.29
C LYS A 169 -22.66 -4.05 3.54
N GLY A 170 -21.42 -3.60 3.45
CA GLY A 170 -20.52 -3.60 4.60
C GLY A 170 -19.20 -2.92 4.30
N GLN A 171 -18.26 -3.07 5.21
CA GLN A 171 -16.95 -2.47 5.14
C GLN A 171 -15.91 -3.48 5.62
N VAL A 172 -14.78 -3.53 4.93
CA VAL A 172 -13.56 -4.23 5.36
C VAL A 172 -12.41 -3.24 5.39
N SER A 173 -11.54 -3.37 6.40
CA SER A 173 -10.38 -2.51 6.57
C SER A 173 -9.25 -3.27 7.22
N ALA A 174 -8.05 -3.05 6.73
CA ALA A 174 -6.83 -3.59 7.30
C ALA A 174 -5.73 -2.54 7.34
N ARG A 175 -5.00 -2.54 8.45
CA ARG A 175 -3.76 -1.78 8.62
C ARG A 175 -2.66 -2.73 9.05
N VAL A 176 -1.58 -2.78 8.29
CA VAL A 176 -0.36 -3.56 8.59
C VAL A 176 0.76 -2.57 8.85
N LYS A 177 1.56 -2.80 9.88
CA LYS A 177 2.57 -1.85 10.35
C LYS A 177 3.95 -2.49 10.38
N THR A 178 4.97 -1.69 10.10
CA THR A 178 6.36 -1.99 10.44
C THR A 178 7.04 -0.69 10.83
N ASP A 179 7.65 -0.70 12.00
CA ASP A 179 8.25 0.48 12.62
C ASP A 179 9.73 0.20 12.84
N ASN A 180 10.58 1.16 12.48
CA ASN A 180 12.02 1.06 12.64
C ASN A 180 12.53 2.19 13.54
N PHE A 181 13.43 1.85 14.45
CA PHE A 181 14.24 2.80 15.18
C PHE A 181 15.47 3.12 14.37
N THR A 182 15.67 4.39 14.00
CA THR A 182 16.74 4.83 13.12
C THR A 182 17.62 5.87 13.80
N THR A 183 18.93 5.66 13.68
CA THR A 183 19.99 6.63 14.01
C THR A 183 20.80 6.92 12.74
N PRO A 184 21.71 7.90 12.73
CA PRO A 184 22.60 8.14 11.60
C PRO A 184 23.48 6.94 11.21
N LEU A 185 23.72 6.00 12.14
CA LEU A 185 24.68 4.91 11.96
C LEU A 185 24.03 3.54 11.78
N PHE A 186 22.85 3.32 12.34
CA PHE A 186 22.15 2.04 12.27
C PHE A 186 20.64 2.20 12.41
N SER A 187 19.90 1.23 11.90
CA SER A 187 18.46 1.10 12.05
C SER A 187 18.12 -0.30 12.57
N VAL A 188 17.16 -0.40 13.48
CA VAL A 188 16.71 -1.66 14.10
C VAL A 188 15.18 -1.72 14.05
N PRO A 189 14.57 -2.84 13.64
CA PRO A 189 13.11 -2.99 13.67
C PRO A 189 12.59 -2.96 15.11
N ILE A 190 11.54 -2.16 15.32
CA ILE A 190 10.75 -2.11 16.56
C ILE A 190 9.57 -3.07 16.43
N SER A 191 8.98 -3.14 15.23
CA SER A 191 7.91 -4.08 14.90
C SER A 191 8.20 -4.75 13.56
N ASP A 192 8.22 -6.08 13.59
CA ASP A 192 8.29 -6.91 12.39
C ASP A 192 6.89 -7.37 11.97
N ILE A 193 6.74 -7.54 10.66
CA ILE A 193 5.62 -8.28 10.09
C ILE A 193 6.02 -9.75 10.15
N ASP A 194 5.42 -10.50 11.08
CA ASP A 194 5.48 -11.96 11.10
C ASP A 194 4.72 -12.57 9.90
#